data_AF-A0A9D3WDM5-F1
#
_entry.id   AF-A0A9D3WDM5-F1
#
_cell.length_a   1.000
_cell.length_b   1.000
_cell.length_c   1.000
_cell.angle_alpha   90.00
_cell.angle_beta   90.00
_cell.angle_gamma   90.00
#
_symmetry.space_group_name_H-M   'P 1'
#
loop_
_entity.id
_entity.type
_entity.pdbx_description
1 polymer ?
#
loop_
_entity_poly.entity_id
_entity_poly.type
_entity_poly.pdbx_seq_one_letter_code
_entity_poly.pdbx_strand_id
1 'polypeptide(L)'
;MLLGSIADPVENVKFIDKLLHLGVSYHFEDDIKNQLETNFTSCHNIFSGKHHDLSSTSIVFRVFRQYGFKMSCDVFNKFKDIDGKFKETLIDDVRGMLNLYEAAYLRVHGEDILEKALAFSTEHLKSLTKKLSLHLAK
;
A
#
# COMPACT_ATOMS: atom_id res chain seq x y z
N MET A 1 24.06 8.40 6.36
CA MET A 1 23.00 9.41 6.29
C MET A 1 22.19 9.16 5.05
N LEU A 2 20.99 8.61 5.23
CA LEU A 2 20.03 8.42 4.16
C LEU A 2 19.39 9.79 3.84
N LEU A 3 19.69 10.32 2.66
CA LEU A 3 19.06 11.56 2.19
C LEU A 3 17.65 11.23 1.69
N GLY A 4 16.64 11.62 2.46
CA GLY A 4 15.24 11.56 2.04
C GLY A 4 14.91 12.59 0.96
N SER A 5 13.90 12.31 0.14
CA SER A 5 13.28 13.35 -0.69
C SER A 5 12.47 14.28 0.22
N ILE A 6 12.92 15.52 0.37
CA ILE A 6 12.22 16.55 1.17
C ILE A 6 11.02 17.14 0.39
N ALA A 7 11.00 16.99 -0.93
CA ALA A 7 10.03 17.66 -1.81
C ALA A 7 8.68 16.91 -1.95
N ASP A 8 8.68 15.59 -1.80
CA ASP A 8 7.45 14.77 -1.92
C ASP A 8 7.42 13.67 -0.83
N PRO A 9 6.57 13.83 0.20
CA PRO A 9 6.43 12.85 1.28
C PRO A 9 6.06 11.45 0.79
N VAL A 10 5.25 11.32 -0.27
CA VAL A 10 4.81 10.03 -0.79
C VAL A 10 5.96 9.31 -1.47
N GLU A 11 6.72 10.02 -2.30
CA GLU A 11 7.89 9.44 -2.97
C GLU A 11 9.00 9.08 -1.97
N ASN A 12 9.13 9.84 -0.88
CA ASN A 12 10.04 9.47 0.20
C ASN A 12 9.63 8.14 0.85
N VAL A 13 8.35 7.97 1.20
CA VAL A 13 7.87 6.69 1.76
C VAL A 13 8.02 5.53 0.78
N LYS A 14 7.79 5.75 -0.52
CA LYS A 14 8.06 4.73 -1.56
C LYS A 14 9.56 4.39 -1.68
N PHE A 15 10.45 5.34 -1.43
CA PHE A 15 11.88 5.06 -1.38
C PHE A 15 12.24 4.20 -0.17
N ILE A 16 11.68 4.51 1.01
CA ILE A 16 11.81 3.69 2.22
C ILE A 16 11.30 2.26 1.96
N ASP A 17 10.15 2.11 1.31
CA ASP A 17 9.59 0.81 0.92
C ASP A 17 10.57 -0.03 0.08
N LYS A 18 11.32 0.60 -0.84
CA LYS A 18 12.36 -0.10 -1.62
C LYS A 18 13.50 -0.59 -0.75
N LEU A 19 13.94 0.20 0.24
CA LEU A 19 15.01 -0.21 1.17
C LEU A 19 14.58 -1.40 2.03
N LEU A 20 13.32 -1.41 2.47
CA LEU A 20 12.73 -2.54 3.20
C LEU A 20 12.71 -3.80 2.34
N HIS A 21 12.23 -3.72 1.09
CA HIS A 21 12.20 -4.85 0.17
C HIS A 21 13.58 -5.37 -0.24
N LEU A 22 14.57 -4.49 -0.34
CA LEU A 22 15.96 -4.87 -0.58
C LEU A 22 16.64 -5.48 0.66
N GLY A 23 16.01 -5.41 1.84
CA GLY A 23 16.57 -5.93 3.08
C GLY A 23 17.77 -5.14 3.59
N VAL A 24 17.90 -3.86 3.22
CA VAL A 24 19.03 -2.99 3.58
C VAL A 24 18.63 -1.84 4.52
N SER A 25 17.37 -1.79 4.94
CA SER A 25 16.84 -0.73 5.82
C SER A 25 17.51 -0.70 7.20
N TYR A 26 18.08 -1.83 7.66
CA TYR A 26 18.74 -1.95 8.96
C TYR A 26 19.99 -1.05 9.09
N HIS A 27 20.56 -0.58 7.98
CA HIS A 27 21.65 0.41 7.99
C HIS A 27 21.18 1.85 8.28
N PHE A 28 19.87 2.10 8.24
CA PHE A 28 19.28 3.44 8.23
C PHE A 28 18.08 3.56 9.19
N GLU A 29 18.00 2.73 10.22
CA GLU A 29 16.80 2.64 11.09
C GLU A 29 16.40 4.00 11.68
N ASP A 30 17.35 4.72 12.28
CA ASP A 30 17.10 6.04 12.87
C ASP A 30 16.70 7.08 11.81
N ASP A 31 17.41 7.09 10.67
CA ASP A 31 17.12 8.00 9.56
C ASP A 31 15.71 7.75 9.01
N ILE A 32 15.32 6.49 8.82
CA ILE A 32 13.99 6.10 8.32
C ILE A 32 12.92 6.52 9.33
N LYS A 33 13.12 6.23 10.62
CA LYS A 33 12.16 6.57 11.66
C LYS A 33 11.91 8.08 11.71
N ASN A 34 12.97 8.89 11.74
CA ASN A 34 12.87 10.36 11.75
C ASN A 34 12.13 10.89 10.51
N GLN A 35 12.38 10.31 9.34
CA GLN A 35 11.69 10.70 8.11
C GLN A 35 10.21 10.30 8.12
N LEU A 36 9.86 9.11 8.62
CA LEU A 36 8.47 8.69 8.77
C LEU A 36 7.71 9.60 9.75
N GLU A 37 8.32 9.94 10.89
CA GLU A 37 7.73 10.89 11.85
C GLU A 37 7.44 12.24 11.20
N THR A 38 8.37 12.76 10.40
CA THR A 38 8.19 14.03 9.67
C THR A 38 7.09 13.92 8.60
N ASN A 39 7.03 12.80 7.89
CA ASN A 39 6.12 12.62 6.76
C ASN A 39 4.70 12.22 7.15
N PHE A 40 4.50 11.68 8.36
CA PHE A 40 3.22 11.06 8.75
C PHE A 40 2.03 12.01 8.58
N THR A 41 2.11 13.22 9.11
CA THR A 41 1.03 14.22 9.01
C THR A 41 0.75 14.62 7.57
N SER A 42 1.80 14.86 6.78
CA SER A 42 1.70 15.24 5.37
C SER A 42 1.04 14.13 4.56
N CYS A 43 1.50 12.89 4.69
CA CYS A 43 0.89 11.74 4.02
C CYS A 43 -0.55 11.52 4.49
N HIS A 44 -0.83 11.61 5.79
CA HIS A 44 -2.19 11.44 6.31
C HIS A 44 -3.18 12.42 5.65
N ASN A 45 -2.81 13.70 5.56
CA ASN A 45 -3.62 14.72 4.89
C ASN A 45 -3.76 14.44 3.40
N ILE A 46 -2.67 14.04 2.74
CA ILE A 46 -2.65 13.72 1.31
C ILE A 46 -3.63 12.57 0.98
N PHE A 47 -3.60 11.48 1.77
CA PHE A 47 -4.45 10.31 1.54
C PHE A 47 -5.88 10.47 2.05
N SER A 48 -6.16 11.50 2.87
CA SER A 48 -7.53 11.97 3.13
C SER A 48 -8.17 12.66 1.92
N GLY A 49 -7.37 13.08 0.93
CA GLY A 49 -7.81 13.61 -0.36
C GLY A 49 -7.99 12.56 -1.47
N LYS A 50 -8.40 13.00 -2.67
CA LYS A 50 -8.87 12.13 -3.77
C LYS A 50 -7.81 11.69 -4.81
N HIS A 51 -6.54 12.10 -4.71
CA HIS A 51 -5.66 12.09 -5.90
C HIS A 51 -4.65 10.93 -6.02
N HIS A 52 -4.50 10.05 -5.03
CA HIS A 52 -3.51 8.97 -5.12
C HIS A 52 -4.11 7.63 -5.55
N ASP A 53 -3.36 6.95 -6.42
CA ASP A 53 -3.66 5.61 -6.93
C ASP A 53 -3.59 4.52 -5.83
N LEU A 54 -4.04 3.32 -6.18
CA LEU A 54 -4.13 2.17 -5.29
C LEU A 54 -2.76 1.73 -4.80
N SER A 55 -1.77 1.69 -5.70
CA SER A 55 -0.40 1.28 -5.40
C SER A 55 0.25 2.22 -4.37
N SER A 56 0.24 3.53 -4.62
CA SER A 56 0.78 4.56 -3.74
C SER A 56 0.10 4.53 -2.37
N THR A 57 -1.23 4.42 -2.34
CA THR A 57 -1.98 4.36 -1.07
C THR A 57 -1.63 3.11 -0.26
N SER A 58 -1.51 1.96 -0.93
CA SER A 58 -1.18 0.69 -0.28
C SER A 58 0.25 0.66 0.26
N ILE A 59 1.24 1.16 -0.50
CA ILE A 59 2.64 1.26 -0.06
C ILE A 59 2.73 2.14 1.19
N VAL A 60 2.16 3.34 1.14
CA VAL A 60 2.26 4.28 2.25
C VAL A 60 1.59 3.72 3.50
N PHE A 61 0.39 3.15 3.35
CA PHE A 61 -0.30 2.47 4.44
C PHE A 61 0.56 1.36 5.07
N ARG A 62 1.17 0.51 4.24
CA ARG A 62 1.99 -0.61 4.68
C ARG A 62 3.20 -0.14 5.46
N VAL A 63 3.99 0.78 4.91
CA VAL A 63 5.21 1.28 5.57
C VAL A 63 4.89 1.91 6.91
N PHE A 64 3.88 2.79 6.97
CA PHE A 64 3.54 3.44 8.25
C PHE A 64 3.10 2.44 9.31
N ARG A 65 2.26 1.46 8.96
CA ARG A 65 1.84 0.43 9.92
C ARG A 65 2.97 -0.49 10.38
N GLN A 66 3.89 -0.85 9.48
CA GLN A 66 5.06 -1.65 9.84
C GLN A 66 5.96 -0.95 10.87
N TYR A 67 6.03 0.38 10.82
CA TYR A 67 6.75 1.20 11.80
C TYR A 67 5.90 1.63 13.00
N GLY A 68 4.70 1.07 13.17
CA GLY A 68 3.85 1.29 14.35
C GLY A 68 2.98 2.54 14.32
N PHE A 69 2.93 3.26 13.20
CA PHE A 69 2.04 4.42 13.06
C PHE A 69 0.59 3.99 12.86
N LYS A 70 -0.34 4.68 13.52
CA LYS A 70 -1.78 4.41 13.47
C LYS A 70 -2.44 5.01 12.22
N MET A 71 -2.05 4.54 11.04
CA MET A 71 -2.72 4.92 9.80
C MET A 71 -4.08 4.20 9.67
N SER A 72 -5.17 4.96 9.55
CA SER A 72 -6.52 4.39 9.38
C SER A 72 -6.64 3.62 8.06
N CYS A 73 -7.35 2.49 8.08
CA CYS A 73 -7.71 1.75 6.87
C CYS A 73 -8.77 2.48 6.01
N ASP A 74 -9.36 3.56 6.51
CA ASP A 74 -10.32 4.38 5.77
C ASP A 74 -9.74 5.03 4.51
N VAL A 75 -8.40 5.14 4.42
CA VAL A 75 -7.71 5.60 3.20
C VAL A 75 -8.07 4.77 1.97
N PHE A 76 -8.57 3.54 2.16
CA PHE A 76 -9.02 2.67 1.08
C PHE A 76 -10.48 2.90 0.65
N ASN A 77 -11.28 3.68 1.38
CA ASN A 77 -12.71 3.89 1.06
C ASN A 77 -12.93 4.51 -0.33
N LYS A 78 -12.01 5.35 -0.81
CA LYS A 78 -12.06 5.94 -2.15
C LYS A 78 -11.99 4.92 -3.30
N PHE A 79 -11.50 3.72 -3.02
CA PHE A 79 -11.41 2.60 -3.97
C PHE A 79 -12.67 1.74 -3.99
N LYS A 80 -13.68 2.08 -3.19
CA LYS A 80 -14.96 1.38 -3.14
C LYS A 80 -16.00 2.05 -4.02
N ASP A 81 -16.91 1.24 -4.57
CA ASP A 81 -18.09 1.67 -5.31
C ASP A 81 -19.25 2.06 -4.36
N ILE A 82 -20.42 2.35 -4.94
CA ILE A 82 -21.62 2.74 -4.21
C ILE A 82 -22.19 1.61 -3.33
N ASP A 83 -21.90 0.35 -3.68
CA ASP A 83 -22.33 -0.84 -2.94
C ASP A 83 -21.33 -1.20 -1.83
N GLY A 84 -20.25 -0.43 -1.71
CA GLY A 84 -19.21 -0.64 -0.72
C GLY A 84 -18.30 -1.84 -1.05
N LYS A 85 -18.21 -2.25 -2.31
CA LYS A 85 -17.23 -3.23 -2.82
C LYS A 85 -16.05 -2.51 -3.46
N PHE A 86 -14.90 -3.16 -3.58
CA PHE A 86 -13.78 -2.58 -4.33
C PHE A 86 -14.14 -2.49 -5.81
N LYS A 87 -13.82 -1.35 -6.44
CA LYS A 87 -14.17 -1.09 -7.84
C LYS A 87 -13.50 -2.11 -8.76
N GLU A 88 -14.28 -2.71 -9.65
CA GLU A 88 -13.80 -3.62 -10.70
C GLU A 88 -12.74 -2.96 -11.61
N THR A 89 -12.78 -1.63 -11.77
CA THR A 89 -11.78 -0.87 -12.53
C THR A 89 -10.36 -0.99 -11.96
N LEU A 90 -10.18 -1.49 -10.74
CA LEU A 90 -8.88 -1.69 -10.12
C LEU A 90 -8.19 -2.98 -10.59
N ILE A 91 -8.92 -3.89 -11.25
CA ILE A 91 -8.40 -5.20 -11.65
C ILE A 91 -7.27 -5.08 -12.68
N ASP A 92 -7.32 -4.05 -13.52
CA ASP A 92 -6.29 -3.79 -14.54
C ASP A 92 -4.98 -3.26 -13.93
N ASP A 93 -5.01 -2.68 -12.72
CA ASP A 93 -3.83 -2.25 -11.98
C ASP A 93 -3.22 -3.41 -11.17
N VAL A 94 -2.53 -4.31 -11.87
CA VAL A 94 -1.88 -5.49 -11.26
C VAL A 94 -0.93 -5.10 -10.12
N ARG A 95 -0.19 -3.99 -10.28
CA ARG A 95 0.76 -3.52 -9.27
C ARG A 95 0.03 -2.98 -8.04
N GLY A 96 -1.03 -2.19 -8.24
CA GLY A 96 -1.92 -1.76 -7.17
C GLY A 96 -2.55 -2.94 -6.43
N MET A 97 -2.97 -3.98 -7.16
CA MET A 97 -3.55 -5.19 -6.58
C MET A 97 -2.57 -5.94 -5.68
N LEU A 98 -1.32 -6.11 -6.13
CA LEU A 98 -0.27 -6.75 -5.33
C LEU A 98 0.03 -5.95 -4.06
N ASN A 99 0.17 -4.63 -4.19
CA ASN A 99 0.42 -3.77 -3.04
C ASN A 99 -0.77 -3.77 -2.06
N LEU A 100 -2.01 -3.80 -2.56
CA LEU A 100 -3.22 -3.91 -1.74
C LEU A 100 -3.26 -5.25 -0.99
N TYR A 101 -2.91 -6.35 -1.66
CA TYR A 101 -2.79 -7.68 -1.05
C TYR A 101 -1.82 -7.66 0.14
N GLU A 102 -0.61 -7.12 -0.06
CA GLU A 102 0.39 -6.99 1.01
C GLU A 102 -0.08 -6.07 2.16
N ALA A 103 -0.70 -4.93 1.82
CA ALA A 103 -1.23 -4.00 2.81
C ALA A 103 -2.35 -4.63 3.67
N ALA A 104 -3.21 -5.46 3.08
CA ALA A 104 -4.32 -6.10 3.76
C ALA A 104 -3.90 -7.14 4.82
N TYR A 105 -2.67 -7.64 4.78
CA TYR A 105 -2.12 -8.48 5.85
C TYR A 105 -1.79 -7.71 7.13
N LEU A 106 -1.69 -6.38 7.09
CA LEU A 106 -1.47 -5.54 8.27
C LEU A 106 -2.78 -5.13 8.97
N ARG A 107 -3.86 -5.84 8.69
CA ARG A 107 -5.16 -5.60 9.33
C ARG A 107 -5.14 -6.00 10.80
N VAL A 108 -5.91 -5.27 11.59
CA VAL A 108 -6.21 -5.60 12.98
C VAL A 108 -7.71 -5.91 13.13
N HIS A 109 -8.11 -6.38 14.31
CA HIS A 109 -9.52 -6.67 14.59
C HIS A 109 -10.40 -5.43 14.37
N GLY A 110 -11.54 -5.63 13.69
CA GLY A 110 -12.51 -4.57 13.38
C GLY A 110 -12.31 -3.85 12.04
N GLU A 111 -11.31 -4.24 11.24
CA GLU A 111 -11.03 -3.60 9.94
C GLU A 111 -11.58 -4.38 8.75
N ASP A 112 -12.91 -4.44 8.65
CA ASP A 112 -13.63 -5.18 7.59
C ASP A 112 -13.22 -4.77 6.17
N ILE A 113 -12.79 -3.52 5.98
CA ILE A 113 -12.31 -3.03 4.68
C ILE A 113 -11.07 -3.79 4.22
N LEU A 114 -10.15 -4.14 5.12
CA LEU A 114 -8.93 -4.86 4.79
C LEU A 114 -9.19 -6.37 4.63
N GLU A 115 -10.16 -6.93 5.35
CA GLU A 115 -10.62 -8.30 5.10
C GLU A 115 -11.18 -8.42 3.67
N LYS A 116 -12.04 -7.48 3.28
CA LYS A 116 -12.56 -7.39 1.90
C LYS A 116 -11.45 -7.14 0.87
N ALA A 117 -10.47 -6.30 1.20
CA ALA A 117 -9.33 -6.02 0.34
C ALA A 117 -8.48 -7.28 0.10
N LEU A 118 -8.27 -8.08 1.15
CA LEU A 118 -7.55 -9.35 1.05
C LEU A 118 -8.29 -10.34 0.15
N ALA A 119 -9.61 -10.50 0.35
CA ALA A 119 -10.42 -11.39 -0.47
C ALA A 119 -10.39 -10.99 -1.96
N PHE A 120 -10.68 -9.71 -2.23
CA PHE A 120 -10.67 -9.13 -3.57
C PHE A 120 -9.32 -9.32 -4.27
N SER A 121 -8.23 -8.86 -3.63
CA SER A 121 -6.90 -8.97 -4.23
C SER A 121 -6.43 -10.41 -4.44
N THR A 122 -6.73 -11.30 -3.49
CA THR A 122 -6.39 -12.73 -3.61
C THR A 122 -7.10 -13.39 -4.79
N GLU A 123 -8.39 -13.11 -4.99
CA GLU A 123 -9.17 -13.67 -6.10
C GLU A 123 -8.59 -13.25 -7.46
N HIS A 124 -8.37 -11.94 -7.65
CA HIS A 124 -7.88 -11.41 -8.92
C HIS A 124 -6.43 -11.81 -9.21
N LEU A 125 -5.54 -11.81 -8.22
CA LEU A 125 -4.15 -12.27 -8.41
C LEU A 125 -4.09 -13.77 -8.76
N LYS A 126 -4.94 -14.61 -8.15
CA LYS A 126 -5.05 -16.03 -8.53
C LYS A 126 -5.58 -16.20 -9.96
N SER A 127 -6.59 -15.44 -10.36
CA SER A 127 -7.12 -15.45 -11.73
C SER A 127 -6.05 -15.06 -12.75
N LEU A 128 -5.28 -14.01 -12.48
CA LEU A 128 -4.16 -13.57 -13.32
C LEU A 128 -3.09 -14.66 -13.45
N THR A 129 -2.73 -15.30 -12.34
CA THR A 129 -1.74 -16.39 -12.33
C THR A 129 -2.20 -17.57 -13.21
N LYS A 130 -3.47 -17.96 -13.12
CA LYS A 130 -4.05 -19.01 -13.98
C LYS A 130 -3.98 -18.61 -15.45
N LYS A 131 -4.36 -17.38 -15.80
CA LYS A 131 -4.29 -16.86 -17.17
C LYS A 131 -2.86 -16.91 -17.71
N LEU A 132 -1.88 -16.48 -16.91
CA LEU A 132 -0.47 -16.52 -17.31
C LEU A 132 0.03 -17.96 -17.51
N SER A 133 -0.32 -18.89 -16.61
CA SER A 133 0.06 -20.30 -16.75
C SER A 133 -0.52 -20.95 -18.02
N LEU A 134 -1.75 -20.59 -18.41
CA LEU A 134 -2.37 -21.09 -19.64
C LEU A 134 -1.70 -20.53 -20.91
N HIS A 135 -1.15 -19.32 -20.84
CA HIS A 135 -0.39 -18.72 -21.93
C HIS A 135 1.02 -19.31 -22.07
N LEU A 136 1.64 -19.76 -20.98
CA LEU A 136 2.98 -20.37 -20.97
C LEU A 136 2.97 -21.89 -21.24
N ALA A 137 1.80 -22.53 -21.17
CA ALA A 137 1.62 -23.96 -21.45
C ALA A 137 1.34 -24.27 -22.94
N LYS A 138 1.40 -23.28 -23.83
CA LYS A 138 1.26 -23.39 -25.28
C LYS A 138 2.57 -23.06 -25.97
#